data_AF-A0A1G1DJE4-F1
#
_entry.id   AF-A0A1G1DJE4-F1
#
_cell.length_a   1.000
_cell.length_b   1.000
_cell.length_c   1.000
_cell.angle_alpha   90.00
_cell.angle_beta   90.00
_cell.angle_gamma   90.00
#
_symmetry.space_group_name_H-M   'P 1'
#
loop_
_entity.id
_entity.type
_entity.pdbx_description
1 polymer ?
#
loop_
_entity_poly.entity_id
_entity_poly.type
_entity_poly.pdbx_seq_one_letter_code
_entity_poly.pdbx_strand_id
1 'polypeptide(L)'
;MKKSDKVFLDLNNPVFQEDLFGLQKEDALQMLGTLQKIKRLSWTEIYRDRGLRWELVQSKTGSGGQRLYTIRISQGFRALVYREEQYIRFLSLHPDHDSAYKK
;
A
#
# COMPACT_ATOMS: atom_id res chain seq x y z
N MET A 1 19.25 8.58 -20.96
CA MET A 1 19.14 8.00 -19.59
C MET A 1 17.78 7.33 -19.45
N LYS A 2 17.72 6.02 -19.18
CA LYS A 2 16.45 5.40 -18.74
C LYS A 2 16.12 6.02 -17.38
N LYS A 3 14.98 6.72 -17.23
CA LYS A 3 14.46 7.09 -15.90
C LYS A 3 14.45 5.81 -15.06
N SER A 4 15.02 5.88 -13.86
CA SER A 4 14.96 4.75 -12.93
C SER A 4 13.49 4.47 -12.64
N ASP A 5 12.98 3.29 -13.01
CA ASP A 5 11.59 2.86 -12.73
C ASP A 5 11.41 2.49 -11.25
N LYS A 6 12.37 2.85 -10.39
CA LYS A 6 12.35 2.63 -8.94
C LYS A 6 11.20 3.41 -8.31
N VAL A 7 10.65 2.81 -7.25
CA VAL A 7 9.55 3.36 -6.49
C VAL A 7 10.07 4.04 -5.22
N PHE A 8 9.53 5.22 -4.92
CA PHE A 8 9.73 5.92 -3.66
C PHE A 8 8.49 5.81 -2.79
N LEU A 9 8.71 5.71 -1.48
CA LEU A 9 7.62 5.63 -0.50
C LEU A 9 7.28 7.04 -0.04
N ASP A 10 5.99 7.38 -0.04
CA ASP A 10 5.46 8.53 0.69
C ASP A 10 4.47 8.05 1.75
N LEU A 11 4.83 8.34 3.00
CA LEU A 11 4.14 7.94 4.22
C LEU A 11 3.55 9.15 4.97
N ASN A 12 3.44 10.31 4.31
CA ASN A 12 3.11 11.59 4.96
C ASN A 12 1.62 11.90 5.05
N ASN A 13 0.74 11.00 4.61
CA ASN A 13 -0.69 11.20 4.81
C ASN A 13 -1.03 11.10 6.31
N PRO A 14 -1.72 12.08 6.89
CA PRO A 14 -1.99 12.09 8.34
C PRO A 14 -2.86 10.92 8.80
N VAL A 15 -3.87 10.52 8.01
CA VAL A 15 -4.72 9.35 8.31
C VAL A 15 -3.87 8.08 8.30
N PHE A 16 -3.01 7.93 7.29
CA PHE A 16 -2.09 6.80 7.25
C PHE A 16 -1.12 6.79 8.44
N GLN A 17 -0.64 7.94 8.89
CA GLN A 17 0.26 8.01 10.04
C GLN A 17 -0.43 7.60 11.34
N GLU A 18 -1.66 8.05 11.56
CA GLU A 18 -2.50 7.62 12.68
C GLU A 18 -2.69 6.09 12.65
N ASP A 19 -3.08 5.55 11.51
CA ASP A 19 -3.24 4.09 11.31
C ASP A 19 -1.92 3.34 11.57
N LEU A 20 -0.80 3.84 11.03
CA LEU A 20 0.52 3.23 11.15
C LEU A 20 1.00 3.16 12.61
N PHE A 21 0.80 4.24 13.36
CA PHE A 21 1.22 4.31 14.77
C PHE A 21 0.26 3.54 15.70
N GLY A 22 -0.96 3.24 15.25
CA GLY A 22 -1.90 2.39 15.95
C GLY A 22 -1.68 0.88 15.77
N LEU A 23 -0.75 0.45 14.89
CA LEU A 23 -0.53 -0.97 14.62
C LEU A 23 0.01 -1.73 15.84
N GLN A 24 -0.49 -2.95 16.04
CA GLN A 24 0.09 -3.90 16.98
C GLN A 24 1.46 -4.40 16.48
N LYS A 25 2.27 -4.95 17.39
CA LYS A 25 3.66 -5.33 17.13
C LYS A 25 3.82 -6.20 15.88
N GLU A 26 3.00 -7.24 15.75
CA GLU A 26 3.06 -8.19 14.65
C GLU A 26 2.72 -7.51 13.32
N ASP A 27 1.68 -6.69 13.29
CA ASP A 27 1.26 -5.94 12.09
C ASP A 27 2.26 -4.85 11.71
N ALA A 28 2.88 -4.18 12.68
CA ALA A 28 3.94 -3.21 12.45
C ALA A 28 5.17 -3.87 11.79
N LEU A 29 5.53 -5.09 12.20
CA LEU A 29 6.61 -5.84 11.55
C LEU A 29 6.25 -6.24 10.11
N GLN A 30 5.02 -6.67 9.86
CA GLN A 30 4.55 -6.98 8.49
C GLN A 30 4.52 -5.73 7.60
N MET A 31 4.09 -4.59 8.16
CA MET A 31 4.11 -3.30 7.47
C MET A 31 5.54 -2.91 7.09
N LEU A 32 6.47 -2.97 8.04
CA LEU A 32 7.87 -2.65 7.78
C LEU A 32 8.48 -3.57 6.72
N GLY A 33 8.20 -4.87 6.78
CA GLY A 33 8.65 -5.84 5.77
C GLY A 33 8.12 -5.52 4.37
N THR A 34 6.85 -5.12 4.27
CA THR A 34 6.23 -4.72 3.00
C THR A 34 6.83 -3.42 2.46
N LEU A 35 7.04 -2.40 3.30
CA LEU A 35 7.69 -1.16 2.92
C LEU A 35 9.12 -1.40 2.41
N GLN A 36 9.89 -2.23 3.12
CA GLN A 36 11.24 -2.62 2.69
C GLN A 36 11.23 -3.35 1.34
N LYS A 37 10.25 -4.23 1.12
CA LYS A 37 10.06 -4.90 -0.16
C LYS A 37 9.78 -3.89 -1.27
N ILE A 38 8.78 -3.02 -1.10
CA ILE A 38 8.38 -2.03 -2.11
C ILE A 38 9.54 -1.11 -2.49
N LYS A 39 10.34 -0.66 -1.52
CA LYS A 39 11.52 0.19 -1.75
C LYS A 39 12.58 -0.46 -2.66
N ARG A 40 12.60 -1.79 -2.79
CA ARG A 40 13.51 -2.52 -3.67
C ARG A 40 12.96 -2.77 -5.07
N LEU A 41 11.66 -2.56 -5.29
CA LEU A 41 10.98 -2.86 -6.55
C LEU A 41 10.90 -1.64 -7.47
N SER A 42 10.80 -1.94 -8.77
CA SER A 42 10.32 -1.01 -9.79
C SER A 42 8.80 -1.04 -9.90
N TRP A 43 8.20 -0.06 -10.57
CA TRP A 43 6.75 -0.07 -10.84
C TRP A 43 6.33 -1.30 -11.64
N THR A 44 7.13 -1.68 -12.64
CA THR A 44 6.87 -2.88 -13.44
C THR A 44 6.82 -4.14 -12.57
N GLU A 45 7.67 -4.25 -11.55
CA GLU A 45 7.67 -5.36 -10.62
C GLU A 45 6.51 -5.28 -9.62
N ILE A 46 6.16 -4.09 -9.11
CA ILE A 46 5.00 -3.90 -8.22
C ILE A 46 3.72 -4.43 -8.88
N TYR A 47 3.46 -4.07 -10.14
CA TYR A 47 2.25 -4.50 -10.83
C TYR A 47 2.19 -6.02 -11.09
N ARG A 48 3.35 -6.70 -11.10
CA ARG A 48 3.45 -8.15 -11.31
C ARG A 48 3.57 -8.93 -10.00
N ASP A 49 3.77 -8.25 -8.89
CA ASP A 49 4.00 -8.89 -7.60
C ASP A 49 2.69 -9.51 -7.06
N ARG A 50 2.64 -10.85 -7.07
CA ARG A 50 1.48 -11.62 -6.61
C ARG A 50 1.20 -11.48 -5.11
N GLY A 51 2.22 -11.14 -4.32
CA GLY A 51 2.08 -10.96 -2.88
C GLY A 51 1.41 -9.63 -2.52
N LEU A 52 1.77 -8.55 -3.22
CA LEU A 52 1.19 -7.22 -3.01
C LEU A 52 -0.27 -7.13 -3.46
N ARG A 53 -0.72 -7.99 -4.39
CA ARG A 53 -2.10 -7.97 -4.92
C ARG A 53 -2.57 -6.56 -5.26
N TRP A 54 -1.88 -5.91 -6.21
CA TRP A 54 -2.20 -4.57 -6.66
C TRP A 54 -3.59 -4.53 -7.32
N GLU A 55 -4.61 -4.05 -6.60
CA GLU A 55 -6.02 -4.13 -6.99
C GLU A 55 -6.62 -2.73 -7.13
N LEU A 56 -7.24 -2.44 -8.28
CA LEU A 56 -7.89 -1.15 -8.54
C LEU A 56 -9.19 -1.02 -7.73
N VAL A 57 -9.36 0.10 -7.04
CA VAL A 57 -10.63 0.47 -6.41
C VAL A 57 -11.51 1.13 -7.45
N GLN A 58 -12.58 0.46 -7.88
CA GLN A 58 -13.46 0.97 -8.94
C GLN A 58 -14.48 2.01 -8.44
N SER A 59 -14.86 1.95 -7.17
CA SER A 59 -15.95 2.75 -6.59
C SER A 59 -15.53 4.14 -6.11
N LYS A 60 -14.23 4.44 -6.07
CA LYS A 60 -13.69 5.68 -5.50
C LYS A 60 -12.51 6.19 -6.33
N THR A 61 -12.38 7.51 -6.37
CA THR A 61 -11.21 8.20 -6.91
C THR A 61 -10.60 9.07 -5.82
N GLY A 62 -9.30 9.36 -5.94
CA GLY A 62 -8.64 10.34 -5.07
C GLY A 62 -9.23 11.73 -5.27
N SER A 63 -9.00 12.63 -4.31
CA SER A 63 -9.52 14.01 -4.36
C SER A 63 -9.09 14.80 -5.60
N GLY A 64 -7.98 14.42 -6.24
CA GLY A 64 -7.52 14.97 -7.51
C GLY A 64 -7.81 14.09 -8.74
N GLY A 65 -8.76 13.15 -8.64
CA GLY A 65 -9.12 12.23 -9.72
C GLY A 65 -8.14 11.07 -9.92
N GLN A 66 -7.20 10.86 -8.98
CA GLN A 66 -6.25 9.75 -9.08
C GLN A 66 -6.96 8.40 -8.94
N ARG A 67 -6.46 7.41 -9.67
CA ARG A 67 -6.88 6.02 -9.47
C ARG A 67 -6.34 5.51 -8.14
N LEU A 68 -7.23 5.00 -7.31
CA LEU A 68 -6.88 4.41 -6.03
C LEU A 68 -6.71 2.91 -6.19
N TYR A 69 -5.78 2.36 -5.43
CA TYR A 69 -5.48 0.94 -5.42
C TYR A 69 -5.39 0.46 -3.98
N THR A 70 -5.64 -0.82 -3.77
CA THR A 70 -5.26 -1.46 -2.52
C THR A 70 -4.07 -2.39 -2.76
N ILE A 71 -3.20 -2.46 -1.76
CA ILE A 71 -2.15 -3.47 -1.70
C ILE A 71 -2.28 -4.28 -0.41
N ARG A 72 -2.00 -5.56 -0.49
CA ARG A 72 -1.94 -6.46 0.65
C ARG A 72 -0.65 -6.22 1.43
N ILE A 73 -0.79 -5.95 2.72
CA ILE A 73 0.35 -5.88 3.66
C ILE A 73 0.53 -7.23 4.36
N SER A 74 -0.58 -7.80 4.85
CA SER A 74 -0.61 -9.12 5.49
C SER A 74 -1.89 -9.87 5.11
N GLN A 75 -2.21 -10.99 5.75
CA GLN A 75 -3.54 -11.59 5.60
C GLN A 75 -4.64 -10.83 6.36
N GLY A 76 -4.25 -9.98 7.31
CA GLY A 76 -5.20 -9.28 8.18
C GLY A 76 -5.54 -7.87 7.72
N PHE A 77 -4.71 -7.23 6.88
CA PHE A 77 -4.97 -5.86 6.44
C PHE A 77 -4.32 -5.48 5.10
N ARG A 78 -4.94 -4.47 4.49
CA ARG A 78 -4.56 -3.86 3.21
C ARG A 78 -4.30 -2.37 3.41
N ALA A 79 -3.44 -1.80 2.58
CA ALA A 79 -3.23 -0.36 2.49
C ALA A 79 -3.95 0.20 1.27
N LEU A 80 -4.60 1.35 1.41
CA LEU A 80 -5.08 2.17 0.29
C LEU A 80 -3.92 3.07 -0.17
N VAL A 81 -3.64 3.04 -1.47
CA VAL A 81 -2.50 3.75 -2.07
C VAL A 81 -2.88 4.36 -3.41
N TYR A 82 -2.07 5.31 -3.86
CA TYR A 82 -2.07 5.71 -5.27
C TYR A 82 -0.65 5.97 -5.76
N ARG A 83 -0.49 5.89 -7.08
CA ARG A 83 0.75 6.27 -7.75
C ARG A 83 0.72 7.75 -8.07
N GLU A 84 1.79 8.45 -7.68
CA GLU A 84 2.09 9.79 -8.13
C GLU A 84 3.51 9.83 -8.65
N GLU A 85 3.66 9.88 -9.98
CA GLU A 85 4.96 9.80 -10.66
C GLU A 85 5.79 8.57 -10.22
N GLN A 86 6.84 8.80 -9.43
CA GLN A 86 7.72 7.77 -8.86
C GLN A 86 7.32 7.36 -7.44
N TYR A 87 6.42 8.08 -6.79
CA TYR A 87 5.98 7.82 -5.43
C TYR A 87 4.77 6.89 -5.40
N ILE A 88 4.81 5.91 -4.50
CA ILE A 88 3.62 5.27 -3.98
C ILE A 88 3.23 6.03 -2.71
N ARG A 89 2.06 6.65 -2.75
CA ARG A 89 1.51 7.44 -1.64
C ARG A 89 0.53 6.57 -0.87
N PHE A 90 0.82 6.36 0.42
CA PHE A 90 -0.06 5.64 1.33
C PHE A 90 -1.11 6.59 1.88
N LEU A 91 -2.38 6.16 1.89
CA LEU A 91 -3.52 6.96 2.30
C LEU A 91 -4.12 6.51 3.63
N SER A 92 -4.28 5.19 3.82
CA SER A 92 -4.90 4.60 5.01
C SER A 92 -4.64 3.10 5.06
N LEU A 93 -4.83 2.50 6.23
CA LEU A 93 -4.85 1.05 6.43
C LEU A 93 -6.28 0.58 6.70
N HIS A 94 -6.63 -0.59 6.20
CA HIS A 94 -7.95 -1.18 6.38
C HIS A 94 -7.81 -2.67 6.71
N PRO A 95 -8.57 -3.20 7.67
CA PRO A 95 -8.68 -4.64 7.86
C PRO A 95 -9.09 -5.30 6.54
N ASP A 96 -8.46 -6.42 6.21
CA ASP A 96 -8.89 -7.21 5.06
C ASP A 96 -10.21 -7.85 5.45
N HIS A 97 -11.28 -7.61 4.68
CA HIS A 97 -12.63 -8.07 5.03
C HIS A 97 -12.73 -9.60 5.19
N ASP A 98 -11.76 -10.36 4.65
CA ASP A 98 -11.60 -11.80 4.87
C ASP A 98 -11.24 -12.19 6.32
N SER A 99 -10.72 -11.26 7.13
CA SER A 99 -10.39 -11.50 8.54
C SER A 99 -11.64 -11.66 9.41
N ALA A 100 -12.79 -11.19 8.95
CA ALA A 100 -14.07 -11.25 9.66
C ALA A 100 -14.74 -12.65 9.61
N TYR A 101 -14.16 -13.61 8.89
CA TYR A 101 -14.69 -14.99 8.79
C TYR A 101 -13.98 -16.03 9.65
N LYS A 102 -13.08 -15.63 10.56
CA LYS A 102 -12.55 -16.56 11.57
C LYS A 102 -13.42 -16.50 12.84
N LYS A 103 -14.42 -17.37 12.89
CA LYS A 103 -15.05 -17.88 14.11
C LYS A 103 -14.28 -19.09 14.63
#